data_AF-A0A058ZL38-F1
#
_entry.id   AF-A0A058ZL38-F1
#
_cell.length_a   1.000
_cell.length_b   1.000
_cell.length_c   1.000
_cell.angle_alpha   90.00
_cell.angle_beta   90.00
_cell.angle_gamma   90.00
#
_symmetry.space_group_name_H-M   'P 1'
#
loop_
_entity.id
_entity.type
_entity.pdbx_description
1 polymer ?
#
loop_
_entity_poly.entity_id
_entity_poly.type
_entity_poly.pdbx_seq_one_letter_code
_entity_poly.pdbx_strand_id
1 'polypeptide(L)'
;MTRDNDTQLTSFFEAATEHAPRPSDELMARILADAAQAQSDMFSSQMPAARTSRLSGILGVLGGWGALAGLATATVAGVWIGFAEPGGLGDYTNLILPSSGYGVTDLMPGIDSYLLEDGV
;
A
#
# COMPACT_ATOMS: atom_id res chain seq x y z
N MET A 1 -10.47 15.75 -19.66
CA MET A 1 -11.12 16.50 -18.56
C MET A 1 -10.23 16.65 -17.33
N THR A 2 -9.78 15.59 -16.63
CA THR A 2 -8.93 15.76 -15.43
C THR A 2 -7.51 16.23 -15.76
N ARG A 3 -6.89 15.68 -16.83
CA ARG A 3 -5.53 16.09 -17.26
C ARG A 3 -5.44 17.54 -17.72
N ASP A 4 -6.50 18.06 -18.32
CA ASP A 4 -6.55 19.45 -18.80
C ASP A 4 -6.59 20.42 -17.61
N ASN A 5 -7.28 20.03 -16.52
CA ASN A 5 -7.35 20.80 -15.28
C ASN A 5 -6.00 20.80 -14.54
N ASP A 6 -5.35 19.65 -14.38
CA ASP A 6 -4.02 19.56 -13.74
C ASP A 6 -2.96 20.39 -14.49
N THR A 7 -3.02 20.39 -15.83
CA THR A 7 -2.12 21.20 -16.65
C THR A 7 -2.37 22.70 -16.45
N GLN A 8 -3.64 23.12 -16.40
CA GLN A 8 -4.00 24.52 -16.11
C GLN A 8 -3.57 24.94 -14.69
N LEU A 9 -3.81 24.11 -13.69
CA LEU A 9 -3.39 24.37 -12.31
C LEU A 9 -1.88 24.53 -12.21
N THR A 10 -1.12 23.68 -12.89
CA THR A 10 0.34 23.77 -12.94
C THR A 10 0.79 25.11 -13.52
N SER A 11 0.17 25.57 -14.61
CA SER A 11 0.48 26.88 -15.20
C SER A 11 0.14 28.06 -14.27
N PHE A 12 -0.92 27.96 -13.46
CA PHE A 12 -1.27 28.98 -12.47
C PHE A 12 -0.27 29.01 -11.30
N PHE A 13 0.20 27.85 -10.83
CA PHE A 13 1.21 27.78 -9.78
C PHE A 13 2.59 28.26 -10.24
N GLU A 14 2.96 27.99 -11.50
CA GLU A 14 4.20 28.47 -12.10
C GLU A 14 4.19 30.02 -12.18
N ALA A 15 3.11 30.60 -12.69
CA ALA A 15 2.94 32.05 -12.75
C ALA A 15 2.96 32.71 -11.36
N ALA A 16 2.35 32.06 -10.35
CA ALA A 16 2.36 32.53 -8.97
C ALA A 16 3.76 32.47 -8.32
N THR A 17 4.59 31.52 -8.75
CA THR A 17 5.97 31.38 -8.26
C THR A 17 6.86 32.50 -8.80
N GLU A 18 6.72 32.85 -10.08
CA GLU A 18 7.47 33.94 -10.72
C GLU A 18 7.18 35.32 -10.09
N HIS A 19 5.95 35.53 -9.62
CA HIS A 19 5.49 36.79 -9.04
C HIS A 19 5.15 36.69 -7.56
N ALA A 20 5.96 35.92 -6.82
CA ALA A 20 5.75 35.71 -5.38
C ALA A 20 5.79 37.06 -4.63
N PRO A 21 4.69 37.48 -3.97
CA PRO A 21 4.68 38.69 -3.17
C PRO A 21 5.63 38.53 -1.98
N ARG A 22 6.48 39.53 -1.73
CA ARG A 22 7.34 39.51 -0.56
C ARG A 22 6.49 39.73 0.70
N PRO A 23 6.48 38.79 1.66
CA PRO A 23 5.75 38.97 2.92
C PRO A 23 6.34 40.14 3.70
N SER A 24 5.50 40.82 4.48
CA SER A 24 5.95 41.91 5.36
C SER A 24 6.91 41.38 6.43
N ASP A 25 7.88 42.22 6.83
CA ASP A 25 8.87 41.84 7.86
C ASP A 25 8.21 41.52 9.20
N GLU A 26 7.12 42.22 9.56
CA GLU A 26 6.35 41.96 10.78
C GLU A 26 5.72 40.56 10.75
N LEU A 27 5.10 40.18 9.62
CA LEU A 27 4.53 38.85 9.45
C LEU A 27 5.62 37.77 9.55
N MET A 28 6.77 37.99 8.92
CA MET A 28 7.89 37.05 8.98
C MET A 28 8.42 36.89 10.41
N ALA A 29 8.55 37.99 11.16
CA ALA A 29 8.97 37.95 12.56
C ALA A 29 7.99 37.15 13.43
N ARG A 30 6.67 37.31 13.21
CA ARG A 30 5.64 36.53 13.91
C ARG A 30 5.69 35.04 13.55
N ILE A 31 5.86 34.70 12.28
CA ILE A 31 6.01 33.30 11.82
C ILE A 31 7.23 32.66 12.48
N LEU A 32 8.36 33.36 12.54
CA LEU A 32 9.58 32.83 13.17
C LEU A 32 9.42 32.65 14.68
N ALA A 33 8.72 33.56 15.36
CA ALA A 33 8.42 33.42 16.78
C ALA A 33 7.49 32.22 17.05
N ASP A 34 6.46 32.05 16.24
CA ASP A 34 5.53 30.91 16.34
C ASP A 34 6.23 29.57 16.04
N ALA A 35 7.05 29.53 14.99
CA ALA A 35 7.86 28.37 14.65
C ALA A 35 8.83 28.00 15.78
N ALA A 36 9.45 28.98 16.45
CA ALA A 36 10.31 28.72 17.60
C ALA A 36 9.55 28.08 18.76
N GLN A 37 8.32 28.52 19.03
CA GLN A 37 7.45 27.91 20.06
C GLN A 37 7.04 26.49 19.67
N ALA A 38 6.61 26.28 18.42
CA ALA A 38 6.26 24.95 17.92
C ALA A 38 7.47 23.98 17.98
N GLN A 39 8.68 24.45 17.68
CA GLN A 39 9.91 23.66 17.80
C GLN A 39 10.23 23.31 19.25
N SER A 40 10.06 24.23 20.20
CA SER A 40 10.24 23.93 21.62
C SER A 40 9.20 22.96 22.15
N ASP A 41 7.95 23.06 21.67
CA ASP A 41 6.87 22.14 22.03
C ASP A 41 7.12 20.74 21.47
N MET A 42 7.61 20.63 20.24
CA MET A 42 8.03 19.34 19.68
C MET A 42 9.18 18.71 20.47
N PHE A 43 10.19 19.50 20.86
CA PHE A 43 11.32 19.00 21.66
C PHE A 43 10.91 18.62 23.09
N SER A 44 9.99 19.36 23.71
CA SER A 44 9.47 19.04 25.04
C SER A 44 8.45 17.90 25.04
N SER A 45 7.77 17.66 23.90
CA SER A 45 6.89 16.50 23.70
C SER A 45 7.63 15.18 23.45
N GLN A 46 8.97 15.16 23.53
CA GLN A 46 9.73 13.92 23.71
C GLN A 46 9.39 13.33 25.10
N MET A 47 8.18 12.77 25.18
CA MET A 47 7.74 11.90 26.26
C MET A 47 8.85 10.83 26.48
N PRO A 48 9.10 10.36 27.72
CA PRO A 48 10.22 9.47 27.99
C PRO A 48 10.10 8.32 27.01
N ALA A 49 11.17 8.06 26.25
CA ALA A 49 11.19 7.07 25.17
C ALA A 49 10.53 5.77 25.66
N ALA A 50 9.24 5.60 25.33
CA ALA A 50 8.53 4.38 25.63
C ALA A 50 9.26 3.32 24.85
N ARG A 51 10.01 2.47 25.56
CA ARG A 51 10.94 1.43 25.07
C ARG A 51 10.65 1.14 23.61
N THR A 52 11.36 1.82 22.71
CA THR A 52 10.94 1.89 21.31
C THR A 52 10.88 0.45 20.80
N SER A 53 9.66 0.01 20.46
CA SER A 53 9.48 -1.31 19.88
C SER A 53 10.42 -1.39 18.67
N ARG A 54 11.12 -2.51 18.48
CA ARG A 54 12.06 -2.67 17.34
C ARG A 54 11.40 -2.30 16.01
N LEU A 55 10.10 -2.52 15.91
CA LEU A 55 9.26 -2.11 14.78
C LEU A 55 9.21 -0.59 14.60
N SER A 56 9.10 0.19 15.68
CA SER A 56 9.14 1.66 15.63
C SER A 56 10.49 2.20 15.16
N GLY A 57 11.59 1.51 15.49
CA GLY A 57 12.92 1.81 14.97
C GLY A 57 13.03 1.55 13.46
N ILE A 58 12.51 0.41 12.99
CA ILE A 58 12.45 0.07 11.56
C ILE A 58 11.59 1.09 10.80
N LEU A 59 10.44 1.48 11.35
CA LEU A 59 9.55 2.49 10.76
C LEU A 59 10.18 3.89 10.72
N GLY A 60 10.96 4.26 11.74
CA GLY A 60 11.73 5.50 11.74
C GLY A 60 12.79 5.54 10.63
N VAL A 61 13.46 4.41 10.36
CA VAL A 61 14.46 4.29 9.28
C VAL A 61 13.80 4.30 7.90
N LEU A 62 12.60 3.74 7.76
CA LEU A 62 11.88 3.65 6.49
C LEU A 62 11.21 4.97 6.05
N GLY A 63 11.17 5.99 6.90
CA GLY A 63 10.55 7.30 6.59
C GLY A 63 9.23 7.59 7.33
N GLY A 64 8.94 6.85 8.40
CA GLY A 64 7.79 7.10 9.27
C GLY A 64 6.46 6.63 8.70
N TRP A 65 5.39 7.37 8.98
CA TRP A 65 4.01 6.99 8.65
C TRP A 65 3.75 6.84 7.14
N GLY A 66 4.46 7.61 6.31
CA GLY A 66 4.36 7.50 4.84
C GLY A 66 4.84 6.15 4.30
N ALA A 67 5.91 5.59 4.89
CA ALA A 67 6.41 4.27 4.52
C ALA A 67 5.43 3.15 4.90
N LEU A 68 4.75 3.29 6.03
CA LEU A 68 3.67 2.41 6.47
C LEU A 68 2.49 2.43 5.52
N ALA A 69 2.06 3.62 5.10
CA ALA A 69 0.99 3.79 4.12
C ALA A 69 1.36 3.17 2.77
N GLY A 70 2.61 3.33 2.32
CA GLY A 70 3.13 2.69 1.12
C GLY A 70 3.14 1.16 1.21
N LEU A 71 3.62 0.61 2.33
CA LEU A 71 3.65 -0.83 2.58
C LEU A 71 2.23 -1.43 2.63
N ALA A 72 1.29 -0.77 3.31
CA ALA A 72 -0.11 -1.17 3.34
C ALA A 72 -0.75 -1.13 1.93
N THR A 73 -0.43 -0.11 1.14
CA THR A 73 -0.92 -0.02 -0.25
C THR A 73 -0.32 -1.12 -1.12
N ALA A 74 0.97 -1.43 -0.95
CA ALA A 74 1.65 -2.50 -1.66
C ALA A 74 1.10 -3.90 -1.31
N THR A 75 0.74 -4.16 -0.05
CA THR A 75 0.11 -5.43 0.33
C THR A 75 -1.30 -5.54 -0.26
N VAL A 76 -2.11 -4.48 -0.21
CA VAL A 76 -3.43 -4.46 -0.86
C VAL A 76 -3.31 -4.66 -2.36
N ALA A 77 -2.35 -4.01 -3.03
CA ALA A 77 -2.08 -4.20 -4.45
C ALA A 77 -1.61 -5.62 -4.77
N GLY A 78 -0.75 -6.21 -3.92
CA GLY A 78 -0.31 -7.60 -4.06
C GLY A 78 -1.46 -8.59 -3.92
N VAL A 79 -2.36 -8.37 -2.96
CA VAL A 79 -3.59 -9.18 -2.79
C VAL A 79 -4.51 -9.01 -3.99
N TRP A 80 -4.71 -7.78 -4.48
CA TRP A 80 -5.52 -7.51 -5.67
C TRP A 80 -4.99 -8.24 -6.91
N ILE A 81 -3.67 -8.17 -7.15
CA ILE A 81 -3.01 -8.84 -8.27
C ILE A 81 -3.06 -10.37 -8.10
N GLY A 82 -2.85 -10.88 -6.89
CA GLY A 82 -2.85 -12.32 -6.61
C GLY A 82 -4.23 -12.96 -6.62
N PHE A 83 -5.27 -12.20 -6.26
CA PHE A 83 -6.67 -12.67 -6.28
C PHE A 83 -7.28 -12.65 -7.68
N ALA A 84 -6.69 -11.90 -8.62
CA ALA A 84 -7.02 -12.05 -10.03
C ALA A 84 -6.47 -13.39 -10.52
N GLU A 85 -7.18 -14.49 -10.21
CA GLU A 85 -7.09 -15.72 -10.98
C GLU A 85 -7.23 -15.29 -12.45
N PRO A 86 -6.20 -15.41 -13.29
CA PRO A 86 -6.32 -15.07 -14.67
C PRO A 86 -7.29 -16.11 -15.20
N GLY A 87 -8.55 -15.73 -15.41
CA GLY A 87 -9.64 -16.60 -15.87
C GLY A 87 -9.42 -17.23 -17.24
N GLY A 88 -8.18 -17.25 -17.74
CA GLY A 88 -7.73 -17.98 -18.92
C GLY A 88 -6.58 -18.97 -18.65
N LEU A 89 -5.96 -19.01 -17.44
CA LEU A 89 -4.92 -20.03 -17.18
C LEU A 89 -5.48 -21.44 -17.27
N GLY A 90 -6.75 -21.66 -16.90
CA GLY A 90 -7.41 -22.95 -17.10
C GLY A 90 -7.42 -23.38 -18.56
N ASP A 91 -7.75 -22.47 -19.49
CA ASP A 91 -7.80 -22.76 -20.91
C ASP A 91 -6.41 -22.97 -21.52
N TYR A 92 -5.42 -22.15 -21.14
CA TYR A 92 -4.04 -22.31 -21.60
C TYR A 92 -3.37 -23.56 -21.02
N THR A 93 -3.65 -23.90 -19.76
CA THR A 93 -3.18 -25.14 -19.14
C THR A 93 -3.77 -26.35 -19.83
N ASN A 94 -5.07 -26.35 -20.18
CA ASN A 94 -5.72 -27.45 -20.91
C ASN A 94 -5.21 -27.59 -22.36
N LEU A 95 -4.76 -26.47 -22.97
CA LEU A 95 -4.14 -26.45 -24.29
C LEU A 95 -2.71 -27.01 -24.29
N ILE A 96 -1.92 -26.75 -23.25
CA ILE A 96 -0.50 -27.13 -23.17
C ILE A 96 -0.32 -28.51 -22.49
N LEU A 97 -1.10 -28.81 -21.46
CA LEU A 97 -1.25 -30.13 -20.85
C LEU A 97 -2.72 -30.53 -20.95
N PRO A 98 -3.13 -31.23 -22.02
CA PRO A 98 -4.43 -31.87 -22.06
C PRO A 98 -4.49 -32.85 -20.88
N SER A 99 -5.24 -32.51 -19.84
CA SER A 99 -5.41 -33.42 -18.72
C SER A 99 -6.25 -34.59 -19.23
N SER A 100 -5.58 -35.69 -19.54
CA SER A 100 -6.24 -36.97 -19.79
C SER A 100 -6.89 -37.44 -18.49
N GLY A 101 -8.06 -36.92 -18.17
CA GLY A 101 -9.08 -37.53 -17.31
C GLY A 101 -8.80 -37.72 -15.81
N TYR A 102 -7.58 -37.57 -15.31
CA TYR A 102 -7.29 -37.81 -13.89
C TYR A 102 -7.36 -36.50 -13.10
N GLY A 103 -8.58 -36.16 -12.66
CA GLY A 103 -8.78 -35.11 -11.67
C GLY A 103 -8.21 -35.51 -10.31
N VAL A 104 -7.69 -34.55 -9.55
CA VAL A 104 -7.12 -34.75 -8.19
C VAL A 104 -8.13 -35.38 -7.21
N THR A 105 -9.42 -35.36 -7.56
CA THR A 105 -10.54 -36.00 -6.86
C THR A 105 -10.50 -37.53 -6.94
N ASP A 106 -9.81 -38.11 -7.92
CA ASP A 106 -9.69 -39.57 -8.13
C ASP A 106 -8.55 -40.20 -7.30
N LEU A 107 -7.88 -39.41 -6.45
CA LEU A 107 -6.80 -39.90 -5.58
C LEU A 107 -7.29 -40.48 -4.25
N MET A 108 -8.59 -40.40 -3.97
CA MET A 108 -9.24 -41.09 -2.85
C MET A 108 -10.19 -42.15 -3.43
N PRO A 109 -9.89 -43.45 -3.27
CA PRO A 109 -10.88 -44.48 -3.52
C PRO A 109 -12.10 -44.18 -2.65
N GLY A 110 -13.25 -43.94 -3.28
CA GLY A 110 -14.49 -43.66 -2.56
C GLY A 110 -14.80 -44.81 -1.61
N ILE A 111 -15.19 -44.50 -0.38
CA ILE A 111 -15.65 -45.47 0.63
C ILE A 111 -16.73 -46.43 0.10
N ASP A 112 -17.42 -46.05 -0.96
CA ASP A 112 -18.40 -46.85 -1.71
C ASP A 112 -17.80 -48.12 -2.31
N SER A 113 -16.51 -48.13 -2.68
CA SER A 113 -15.85 -49.34 -3.20
C SER A 113 -15.67 -50.40 -2.11
N TYR A 114 -15.49 -49.99 -0.86
CA TYR A 114 -15.37 -50.92 0.27
C TYR A 114 -16.72 -51.42 0.78
N LEU A 115 -17.80 -50.64 0.60
CA LEU A 115 -19.15 -51.05 0.99
C LEU A 115 -19.81 -52.02 0.01
N LEU A 116 -19.33 -52.09 -1.24
CA LEU A 116 -19.86 -53.00 -2.25
C LEU A 116 -19.20 -54.39 -2.24
N GLU A 117 -18.08 -54.58 -1.55
CA GLU A 117 -17.34 -55.85 -1.56
C GLU A 117 -17.80 -56.87 -0.49
N ASP A 118 -18.53 -56.43 0.54
CA ASP A 118 -19.12 -57.31 1.58
C ASP A 118 -20.56 -57.78 1.26
N GLY A 119 -21.01 -57.60 0.01
CA GLY A 119 -22.41 -57.74 -0.40
C GLY A 119 -22.78 -58.90 -1.33
N VAL A 120 -21.91 -59.88 -1.59
CA VAL A 120 -22.24 -61.13 -2.32
C VAL A 120 -21.50 -62.34 -1.74
#